data_AF-A0A8J6K9P6-F1
#
_entry.id   AF-A0A8J6K9P6-F1
#
_cell.length_a   1.000
_cell.length_b   1.000
_cell.length_c   1.000
_cell.angle_alpha   90.00
_cell.angle_beta   90.00
_cell.angle_gamma   90.00
#
_symmetry.space_group_name_H-M   'P 1'
#
loop_
_entity.id
_entity.type
_entity.pdbx_description
1 polymer ?
#
loop_
_entity_poly.entity_id
_entity_poly.type
_entity_poly.pdbx_seq_one_letter_code
_entity_poly.pdbx_strand_id
1 'polypeptide(L)' 'MKRPKLKKASKRMSCSKRFKIQKKVREHRRKVRKEAKKKGGNRKPKRDITIPNDAPFKEDILREAEQRKQRVSVLKVLFP' A
#
# COMPACT_ATOMS: atom_id res chain seq x y z
N MET A 1 -40.20 10.49 0.77
CA MET A 1 -40.98 10.88 -0.43
C MET A 1 -40.05 11.03 -1.63
N LYS A 2 -40.38 10.37 -2.75
CA LYS A 2 -39.69 10.58 -4.04
C LYS A 2 -40.14 11.96 -4.55
N ARG A 3 -39.22 12.90 -4.77
CA ARG A 3 -39.57 14.22 -5.32
C ARG A 3 -39.98 14.00 -6.78
N PRO A 4 -41.23 14.27 -7.20
CA PRO A 4 -41.77 13.80 -8.49
C PRO A 4 -41.12 14.38 -9.76
N LYS A 5 -40.07 15.19 -9.66
CA LYS A 5 -39.44 15.89 -10.80
C LYS A 5 -37.90 15.81 -10.83
N LEU A 6 -37.27 15.19 -9.82
CA LEU A 6 -35.81 15.05 -9.76
C LEU A 6 -35.43 13.57 -9.91
N LYS A 7 -34.90 13.19 -11.08
CA LYS A 7 -34.43 11.82 -11.37
C LYS A 7 -33.13 11.47 -10.61
N LYS A 8 -32.36 12.48 -10.15
CA LYS A 8 -31.10 12.26 -9.44
C LYS A 8 -31.31 11.84 -7.98
N ALA A 9 -30.58 10.81 -7.57
CA ALA A 9 -30.53 10.41 -6.16
C ALA A 9 -29.80 11.46 -5.31
N SER A 10 -30.21 11.60 -4.05
CA SER A 10 -29.49 12.42 -3.09
C SER A 10 -28.18 11.75 -2.68
N LYS A 11 -27.11 12.53 -2.57
CA LYS A 11 -25.83 12.09 -2.00
C LYS A 11 -25.94 11.88 -0.47
N ARG A 12 -26.99 12.41 0.17
CA ARG A 12 -27.19 12.29 1.62
C ARG A 12 -27.52 10.84 1.99
N MET A 13 -26.84 10.36 3.01
CA MET A 13 -27.05 9.02 3.58
C MET A 13 -27.85 9.14 4.87
N SER A 14 -28.87 8.30 5.04
CA SER A 14 -29.60 8.23 6.31
C SER A 14 -28.68 7.75 7.45
N CYS A 15 -28.99 8.17 8.68
CA CYS A 15 -28.20 7.79 9.85
C CYS A 15 -28.12 6.27 10.02
N SER A 16 -29.25 5.57 9.86
CA SER A 16 -29.33 4.11 9.89
C SER A 16 -28.36 3.45 8.90
N LYS A 17 -28.28 3.96 7.66
CA LYS A 17 -27.36 3.42 6.66
C LYS A 17 -25.90 3.68 7.02
N ARG A 18 -25.57 4.85 7.56
CA ARG A 18 -24.21 5.18 8.05
C ARG A 18 -23.77 4.23 9.17
N PHE A 19 -24.61 4.04 10.19
CA PHE A 19 -24.27 3.16 11.31
C PHE A 19 -24.17 1.68 10.89
N LYS A 20 -25.03 1.21 9.98
CA LYS A 20 -24.90 -0.14 9.39
C LYS A 20 -23.57 -0.32 8.66
N ILE A 21 -23.15 0.65 7.86
CA ILE A 21 -21.86 0.61 7.16
C ILE A 21 -20.71 0.57 8.17
N GLN A 22 -20.71 1.45 9.17
CA GLN A 22 -19.69 1.48 10.20
C GLN A 22 -19.59 0.13 10.94
N LYS A 23 -20.72 -0.47 11.31
CA LYS A 23 -20.76 -1.80 11.94
C LYS A 23 -20.15 -2.88 11.04
N LYS A 24 -20.56 -2.94 9.76
CA LYS A 24 -20.04 -3.91 8.78
C LYS A 24 -18.53 -3.76 8.57
N VAL A 25 -18.04 -2.52 8.44
CA VAL A 25 -16.61 -2.24 8.29
C VAL A 25 -15.83 -2.64 9.55
N ARG A 26 -16.37 -2.37 10.74
CA ARG A 26 -15.76 -2.76 12.02
C ARG A 26 -15.65 -4.28 12.14
N GLU A 27 -16.72 -5.00 11.80
CA GLU A 27 -16.74 -6.47 11.80
C GLU A 27 -15.76 -7.05 10.79
N HIS A 28 -15.74 -6.53 9.57
CA HIS A 28 -14.79 -6.95 8.55
C HIS A 28 -13.33 -6.76 9.01
N ARG A 29 -12.98 -5.55 9.49
CA ARG A 29 -11.64 -5.27 10.04
C ARG A 29 -11.30 -6.13 11.26
N ARG A 30 -12.30 -6.56 12.05
CA ARG A 30 -12.09 -7.49 13.18
C ARG A 30 -11.73 -8.89 12.67
N LYS A 31 -12.43 -9.40 11.66
CA LYS A 31 -12.16 -10.71 11.02
C LYS A 31 -10.79 -10.71 10.33
N VAL A 32 -10.51 -9.71 9.49
CA VAL A 32 -9.21 -9.55 8.82
C VAL A 32 -8.05 -9.51 9.82
N ARG A 33 -8.19 -8.79 10.95
CA ARG A 33 -7.15 -8.77 12.00
C ARG A 33 -6.97 -10.12 12.68
N LYS A 34 -8.06 -10.86 12.94
CA LYS A 34 -7.97 -12.21 13.51
C LYS A 34 -7.30 -13.19 12.54
N GLU A 35 -7.67 -13.14 11.26
CA GLU A 35 -7.08 -13.97 10.21
C GLU A 35 -5.60 -13.64 9.97
N ALA A 36 -5.22 -12.36 9.98
CA ALA A 36 -3.83 -11.92 9.85
C ALA A 36 -2.97 -12.40 11.03
N LYS A 37 -3.51 -12.40 12.25
CA LYS A 37 -2.83 -12.98 13.42
C LYS A 37 -2.68 -14.50 13.31
N LYS A 38 -3.70 -15.20 12.81
CA LYS A 38 -3.68 -16.67 12.62
C LYS A 38 -2.71 -17.12 11.52
N LYS A 39 -2.60 -16.37 10.43
CA LYS A 39 -1.73 -16.71 9.28
C LYS A 39 -0.24 -16.62 9.60
N GLY A 40 0.14 -16.21 10.81
CA GLY A 40 1.53 -15.95 11.18
C GLY A 40 2.03 -14.70 10.46
N GLY A 41 2.82 -13.88 11.15
CA GLY A 41 3.33 -12.60 10.65
C GLY A 41 4.38 -12.75 9.56
N ASN A 42 4.15 -13.53 8.51
CA ASN A 42 5.00 -13.54 7.32
C ASN A 42 4.66 -12.30 6.50
N ARG A 43 5.18 -11.14 6.95
CA ARG A 43 5.46 -10.04 6.03
C ARG A 43 6.43 -10.62 5.03
N LYS A 44 5.93 -11.02 3.85
CA LYS A 44 6.81 -11.41 2.75
C LYS A 44 7.87 -10.31 2.66
N PRO A 45 9.17 -10.64 2.62
CA PRO A 45 10.19 -9.62 2.41
C PRO A 45 9.74 -8.79 1.23
N LYS A 46 9.71 -7.47 1.41
CA LYS A 46 9.33 -6.56 0.33
C LYS A 46 10.24 -6.92 -0.83
N ARG A 47 9.67 -7.40 -1.93
CA ARG A 47 10.45 -7.58 -3.15
C ARG A 47 10.93 -6.20 -3.52
N ASP A 48 12.24 -6.06 -3.70
CA ASP A 48 12.81 -4.82 -4.19
C ASP A 48 12.12 -4.50 -5.52
N ILE A 49 11.67 -3.26 -5.67
CA ILE A 49 11.05 -2.80 -6.90
C ILE A 49 12.21 -2.64 -7.89
N THR A 50 12.54 -3.73 -8.59
CA THR A 50 13.57 -3.73 -9.61
C THR A 50 13.14 -2.80 -10.75
N ILE A 51 14.09 -2.01 -11.25
CA ILE A 51 13.88 -1.15 -12.41
C ILE A 51 13.49 -2.04 -13.59
N PRO A 52 12.32 -1.80 -14.24
CA PRO A 52 11.88 -2.58 -15.38
C PRO A 52 12.90 -2.54 -16.53
N ASN A 53 13.00 -3.63 -17.29
CA ASN A 53 13.93 -3.72 -18.43
C ASN A 53 13.63 -2.70 -19.54
N ASP A 54 12.37 -2.26 -19.66
CA ASP A 54 11.93 -1.31 -20.68
C ASP A 54 12.31 0.14 -20.38
N ALA A 55 12.96 0.40 -19.23
CA ALA A 55 13.36 1.74 -18.85
C ALA A 55 14.59 2.20 -19.66
N PRO A 56 14.54 3.38 -20.31
CA PRO A 56 15.55 3.83 -21.27
C PRO A 56 16.96 4.04 -20.68
N PHE A 57 17.09 4.20 -19.36
CA PHE A 57 18.37 4.42 -18.66
C PHE A 57 18.63 3.37 -17.57
N LYS A 58 18.05 2.17 -17.70
CA LYS A 58 18.22 1.11 -16.68
C LYS A 58 19.69 0.81 -16.38
N GLU A 59 20.51 0.66 -17.41
CA GLU A 59 21.91 0.28 -17.28
C GLU A 59 22.75 1.39 -16.59
N ASP A 60 22.49 2.65 -16.93
CA ASP A 60 23.15 3.79 -16.30
C ASP A 60 22.79 3.89 -14.81
N ILE A 61 21.51 3.70 -14.46
CA ILE A 61 21.05 3.74 -13.08
C ILE A 61 21.65 2.58 -12.25
N LEU A 62 21.76 1.38 -12.83
CA LEU A 62 22.39 0.25 -12.18
C LEU A 62 23.89 0.50 -11.92
N ARG A 63 24.61 1.05 -12.90
CA ARG A 63 26.02 1.42 -12.77
C ARG A 63 26.24 2.48 -11.68
N GLU A 64 25.38 3.50 -11.60
CA GLU A 64 25.46 4.52 -10.54
C GLU A 64 25.25 3.91 -9.15
N ALA A 65 24.26 3.00 -9.02
CA ALA A 65 23.97 2.32 -7.77
C ALA A 65 25.15 1.44 -7.29
N GLU A 66 25.83 0.74 -8.20
CA GLU A 66 27.03 -0.05 -7.89
C GLU A 66 28.18 0.82 -7.38
N GLN A 67 28.47 1.92 -8.08
CA GLN A 67 29.50 2.87 -7.65
C GLN A 67 29.18 3.44 -6.26
N ARG A 68 27.91 3.73 -5.99
CA ARG A 68 27.48 4.24 -4.67
C ARG A 68 27.67 3.20 -3.57
N LYS A 69 27.37 1.92 -3.82
CA LYS A 69 27.65 0.83 -2.87
C LYS A 69 29.15 0.70 -2.59
N GLN A 70 29.99 0.73 -3.63
CA GLN A 70 31.44 0.66 -3.49
C GLN A 70 32.00 1.84 -2.67
N ARG A 71 31.55 3.07 -2.94
CA ARG A 71 31.96 4.25 -2.16
C ARG A 71 31.59 4.09 -0.67
N VAL A 72 30.36 3.65 -0.38
CA VAL A 72 29.91 3.44 1.00
C VAL A 72 30.69 2.33 1.69
N SER A 73 30.99 1.22 1.01
CA SER A 73 31.78 0.13 1.60
C SER A 73 33.22 0.56 1.88
N VAL A 74 33.84 1.29 0.94
CA VAL A 74 35.20 1.82 1.10
C VAL A 74 35.25 2.80 2.27
N LEU A 75 34.31 3.74 2.36
CA LEU A 75 34.21 4.67 3.49
C LEU A 75 34.04 3.96 4.83
N LYS A 76 33.23 2.90 4.89
CA LYS A 76 33.00 2.13 6.11
C LYS A 76 34.24 1.34 6.56
N VAL A 77 35.09 0.93 5.63
CA VAL A 77 36.35 0.22 5.94
C VAL A 77 37.45 1.21 6.35
N LEU A 78 37.48 2.39 5.72
CA LEU A 78 38.45 3.45 6.04
C LEU A 78 38.13 4.20 7.34
N PHE A 79 36.85 4.26 7.74
CA PHE A 79 36.40 4.93 8.95
C PHE A 79 35.52 3.98 9.78
N PRO A 80 36.13 3.08 10.58
CA PRO A 80 35.41 2.23 11.52
C PRO A 80 34.85 2.99 12.74
#